data_AF-A0A4R7DJM3-F1
#
_entry.id   AF-A0A4R7DJM3-F1
#
_cell.length_a   1.000
_cell.length_b   1.000
_cell.length_c   1.000
_cell.angle_alpha   90.00
_cell.angle_beta   90.00
_cell.angle_gamma   90.00
#
_symmetry.space_group_name_H-M   'P 1'
#
loop_
_entity.id
_entity.type
_entity.pdbx_description
1 polymer ?
#
loop_
_entity_poly.entity_id
_entity_poly.type
_entity_poly.pdbx_seq_one_letter_code
_entity_poly.pdbx_strand_id
1 'polypeptide(L)'
;MSFVKDHIIYPMIAVLLLAGLLGPYFMKISHALNEHEEFHCISKELHIHSVEFDCDFEHYHLASFFYPDFDYPEFIALTPITEAIINNYHFLSKYQQLHFVLRGPPTC
;
A
#
# COMPACT_ATOMS: atom_id res chain seq x y z
N MET A 1 8.08 53.53 5.31
CA MET A 1 7.51 52.43 4.48
C MET A 1 8.16 51.06 4.71
N SER A 2 9.31 50.92 5.42
CA SER A 2 9.89 49.58 5.66
C SER A 2 9.13 48.77 6.72
N PHE A 3 8.67 49.40 7.82
CA PHE A 3 7.97 48.69 8.90
C PHE A 3 6.78 47.84 8.43
N VAL A 4 5.95 48.40 7.53
CA VAL A 4 4.80 47.70 6.95
C VAL A 4 5.25 46.53 6.04
N LYS A 5 6.31 46.72 5.24
CA LYS A 5 6.86 45.62 4.43
C LYS A 5 7.36 44.48 5.32
N ASP A 6 8.12 44.83 6.35
CA ASP A 6 8.86 43.88 7.17
C ASP A 6 7.95 43.09 8.13
N HIS A 7 6.94 43.76 8.71
CA HIS A 7 6.10 43.17 9.76
C HIS A 7 4.73 42.71 9.27
N ILE A 8 4.32 43.10 8.07
CA ILE A 8 2.99 42.76 7.54
C ILE A 8 3.12 42.03 6.21
N ILE A 9 3.81 42.61 5.23
CA ILE A 9 3.83 42.04 3.86
C ILE A 9 4.64 40.75 3.80
N TYR A 10 5.89 40.73 4.27
CA TYR A 10 6.72 39.51 4.20
C TYR A 10 6.16 38.34 5.01
N PRO A 11 5.65 38.51 6.25
CA PRO A 11 5.01 37.42 6.98
C PRO A 11 3.78 36.87 6.26
N MET A 12 2.96 37.75 5.67
CA MET A 12 1.76 37.32 4.95
C MET A 12 2.12 36.53 3.68
N ILE A 13 3.14 36.97 2.95
CA ILE A 13 3.70 36.20 1.81
C ILE A 13 4.26 34.85 2.28
N ALA A 14 4.99 34.81 3.40
CA ALA A 14 5.56 33.57 3.93
C ALA A 14 4.47 32.57 4.33
N VAL A 15 3.40 33.04 4.98
CA VAL A 15 2.23 32.21 5.33
C VAL A 15 1.53 31.69 4.08
N LEU A 16 1.37 32.55 3.06
CA LEU A 16 0.72 32.16 1.81
C LEU A 16 1.55 31.10 1.06
N LEU A 17 2.87 31.25 1.02
CA LEU A 17 3.78 30.24 0.48
C LEU A 17 3.67 28.94 1.27
N LEU A 18 3.73 29.00 2.60
CA LEU A 18 3.60 27.82 3.45
C LEU A 18 2.29 27.08 3.20
N ALA A 19 1.17 27.80 3.11
CA ALA A 19 -0.13 27.23 2.81
C ALA A 19 -0.17 26.58 1.42
N GLY A 20 0.44 27.21 0.41
CA GLY A 20 0.55 26.65 -0.94
C GLY A 20 1.38 25.37 -1.00
N LEU A 21 2.50 25.32 -0.26
CA LEU A 21 3.36 24.13 -0.18
C LEU A 21 2.71 22.99 0.61
N LEU A 22 1.96 23.29 1.68
CA LEU A 22 1.32 22.28 2.53
C LEU A 22 -0.05 21.82 2.03
N GLY A 23 -0.77 22.65 1.28
CA GLY A 23 -2.10 22.37 0.75
C GLY A 23 -2.26 20.98 0.11
N PRO A 24 -1.40 20.57 -0.84
CA PRO A 24 -1.54 19.25 -1.47
C PRO A 24 -1.35 18.09 -0.47
N TYR A 25 -0.52 18.25 0.57
CA TYR A 25 -0.34 17.22 1.60
C TYR A 25 -1.59 17.05 2.47
N PHE A 26 -2.26 18.14 2.84
CA PHE A 26 -3.52 18.07 3.58
C PHE A 26 -4.62 17.36 2.77
N MET A 27 -4.70 17.62 1.46
CA MET A 27 -5.63 16.92 0.59
C MET A 27 -5.31 15.43 0.49
N LYS A 28 -4.03 15.07 0.35
CA LYS A 28 -3.58 13.66 0.39
C LYS A 28 -3.98 12.95 1.68
N ILE A 29 -3.77 13.59 2.83
CA ILE A 29 -4.16 13.03 4.14
C ILE A 29 -5.68 12.88 4.24
N SER A 30 -6.45 13.86 3.78
CA SER A 30 -7.91 13.81 3.80
C SER A 30 -8.47 12.69 2.92
N HIS A 31 -7.98 12.57 1.69
CA HIS A 31 -8.35 11.50 0.77
C HIS A 31 -8.00 10.12 1.37
N ALA A 32 -6.78 9.97 1.87
CA ALA A 32 -6.31 8.74 2.53
C ALA A 32 -6.97 8.44 3.89
N LEU A 33 -7.87 9.27 4.41
CA LEU A 33 -8.63 8.98 5.62
C LEU A 33 -10.13 8.80 5.35
N ASN A 34 -10.66 9.46 4.32
CA ASN A 34 -12.11 9.57 4.12
C ASN A 34 -12.59 8.95 2.81
N GLU A 35 -11.71 8.78 1.81
CA GLU A 35 -12.07 8.34 0.46
C GLU A 35 -11.49 6.96 0.15
N HIS A 36 -11.52 6.06 1.13
CA HIS A 36 -11.30 4.64 0.87
C HIS A 36 -12.61 4.04 0.34
N GLU A 37 -12.60 3.59 -0.91
CA GLU A 37 -13.65 2.69 -1.38
C GLU A 37 -13.54 1.37 -0.60
N GLU A 38 -14.49 1.13 0.31
CA GLU A 38 -14.69 -0.19 0.89
C GLU A 38 -15.23 -1.12 -0.20
N PHE A 39 -14.33 -1.84 -0.87
CA PHE A 39 -14.71 -2.93 -1.76
C PHE A 39 -15.29 -4.09 -0.94
N HIS A 40 -16.62 -4.14 -0.86
CA HIS A 40 -17.30 -5.30 -0.31
C HIS A 40 -17.13 -6.50 -1.26
N CYS A 41 -16.40 -7.50 -0.79
CA CYS A 41 -16.19 -8.74 -1.54
C CYS A 41 -17.46 -9.59 -1.53
N ILE A 42 -18.19 -9.56 -2.64
CA ILE A 42 -19.43 -10.34 -2.84
C ILE A 42 -19.09 -11.82 -3.12
N SER A 43 -17.88 -12.09 -3.62
CA SER A 43 -17.38 -13.42 -3.96
C SER A 43 -16.92 -14.20 -2.72
N LYS A 44 -17.41 -15.45 -2.57
CA LYS A 44 -16.93 -16.42 -1.57
C LYS A 44 -15.74 -17.24 -2.06
N GLU A 45 -15.28 -17.03 -3.29
CA GLU A 45 -14.13 -17.75 -3.85
C GLU A 45 -12.81 -17.05 -3.52
N LEU A 46 -11.74 -17.83 -3.45
CA LEU A 46 -10.41 -17.34 -3.12
C LEU A 46 -9.88 -16.53 -4.32
N HIS A 47 -9.99 -15.21 -4.22
CA HIS A 47 -9.52 -14.27 -5.23
C HIS A 47 -8.47 -13.36 -4.63
N ILE A 48 -7.52 -12.95 -5.46
CA ILE A 48 -6.55 -11.91 -5.13
C ILE A 48 -7.27 -10.58 -5.36
N HIS A 49 -7.44 -9.76 -4.32
CA HIS A 49 -7.92 -8.40 -4.52
C HIS A 49 -6.93 -7.66 -5.40
N SER A 50 -7.42 -7.02 -6.47
CA SER A 50 -6.64 -5.97 -7.10
C SER A 50 -6.42 -4.90 -6.04
N VAL A 51 -5.15 -4.62 -5.74
CA VAL A 51 -4.79 -3.47 -4.93
C VAL A 51 -4.94 -2.26 -5.86
N GLU A 52 -6.18 -1.83 -6.06
CA GLU A 52 -6.46 -0.60 -6.78
C GLU A 52 -6.23 0.55 -5.80
N PHE A 53 -5.02 1.09 -5.78
CA PHE A 53 -4.78 2.42 -5.25
C PHE A 53 -5.22 3.41 -6.33
N ASP A 54 -6.53 3.60 -6.50
CA ASP A 54 -7.05 4.69 -7.35
C ASP A 54 -6.81 6.03 -6.64
N CYS A 55 -5.53 6.39 -6.56
CA CYS A 55 -5.03 7.56 -5.87
C CYS A 55 -4.40 8.46 -6.92
N ASP A 56 -5.26 9.18 -7.66
CA ASP A 56 -4.86 10.19 -8.65
C ASP A 56 -3.95 11.30 -8.07
N PHE A 57 -3.77 11.33 -6.75
CA PHE A 57 -2.88 12.26 -6.06
C PHE A 57 -1.38 11.96 -6.24
N GLU A 58 -1.01 10.79 -6.78
CA GLU A 58 0.37 10.47 -7.16
C GLU A 58 0.88 11.35 -8.34
N HIS A 59 -0.01 12.08 -9.02
CA HIS A 59 0.37 13.07 -10.04
C HIS A 59 0.88 14.40 -9.46
N TYR A 60 0.61 14.71 -8.18
CA TYR A 60 0.99 15.97 -7.54
C TYR A 60 2.20 15.76 -6.62
N HIS A 61 3.37 15.60 -7.21
CA HIS A 61 4.65 15.56 -6.50
C HIS A 61 5.35 16.91 -6.63
N LEU A 62 5.48 17.64 -5.51
CA LEU A 62 6.22 18.91 -5.46
C LEU A 62 7.72 18.72 -5.69
N ALA A 63 8.23 17.50 -5.48
CA ALA A 63 9.61 17.12 -5.77
C ALA A 63 9.64 15.71 -6.37
N SER A 64 10.47 15.52 -7.39
CA SER A 64 10.80 14.19 -7.89
C SER A 64 11.63 13.47 -6.85
N PHE A 65 11.12 12.36 -6.31
CA PHE A 65 11.93 11.51 -5.45
C PHE A 65 13.05 10.89 -6.29
N PHE A 66 14.30 11.15 -5.89
CA PHE A 66 15.44 10.44 -6.46
C PHE A 66 15.51 9.07 -5.80
N TYR A 67 15.20 8.03 -6.55
CA TYR A 67 15.41 6.64 -6.15
C TYR A 67 16.77 6.22 -6.70
N PRO A 68 17.83 6.15 -5.88
CA PRO A 68 19.08 5.58 -6.34
C PRO A 68 18.85 4.13 -6.73
N ASP A 69 19.47 3.71 -7.84
CA ASP A 69 19.52 2.29 -8.20
C ASP A 69 20.12 1.51 -7.03
N PHE A 70 19.30 0.67 -6.40
CA PHE A 70 19.78 -0.28 -5.41
C PHE A 70 20.36 -1.45 -6.17
N ASP A 71 21.69 -1.56 -6.19
CA ASP A 71 22.34 -2.84 -6.47
C ASP A 71 21.94 -3.80 -5.35
N TYR A 72 20.93 -4.62 -5.62
CA TYR A 72 20.60 -5.72 -4.74
C TYR A 72 21.83 -6.62 -4.65
N PRO A 73 22.42 -6.81 -3.45
CA PRO A 73 23.40 -7.87 -3.29
C PRO A 73 22.74 -9.17 -3.75
N GLU A 74 23.46 -9.95 -4.54
CA GLU A 74 23.02 -11.26 -5.03
C GLU A 74 22.93 -12.22 -3.83
N PHE A 75 21.91 -12.02 -2.97
CA PHE A 75 21.71 -12.76 -1.73
C PHE A 75 21.23 -14.19 -2.00
N ILE A 76 20.85 -14.49 -3.24
CA ILE A 76 20.35 -15.79 -3.65
C ILE A 76 21.39 -16.41 -4.57
N ALA A 77 22.36 -17.10 -3.98
CA ALA A 77 23.03 -18.16 -4.73
C ALA A 77 21.94 -19.15 -5.11
N LEU A 78 21.51 -19.17 -6.38
CA LEU A 78 20.61 -20.18 -6.90
C LEU A 78 21.31 -21.53 -6.75
N THR A 79 21.01 -22.26 -5.67
CA THR A 79 21.44 -23.64 -5.56
C THR A 79 20.65 -24.43 -6.60
N PRO A 80 21.32 -25.12 -7.54
CA PRO A 80 20.60 -25.99 -8.46
C PRO A 80 19.87 -27.05 -7.65
N ILE A 81 18.61 -27.31 -7.99
CA ILE A 81 17.84 -28.39 -7.38
C ILE A 81 18.51 -29.71 -7.78
N THR A 82 19.33 -30.27 -6.89
CA THR A 82 20.09 -31.51 -7.14
C THR A 82 19.27 -32.77 -6.88
N GLU A 83 18.12 -32.65 -6.21
CA GLU A 83 17.26 -33.76 -5.87
C GLU A 83 15.97 -33.71 -6.69
N ALA A 84 15.61 -34.83 -7.31
CA ALA A 84 14.29 -34.96 -7.92
C ALA A 84 13.23 -34.78 -6.82
N ILE A 85 12.23 -33.93 -7.06
CA ILE A 85 11.06 -33.83 -6.18
C ILE A 85 10.32 -35.16 -6.27
N ILE A 86 10.67 -36.10 -5.40
CA ILE A 86 9.93 -37.34 -5.22
C ILE A 86 8.67 -36.94 -4.45
N ASN A 87 7.55 -36.79 -5.15
CA ASN A 87 6.25 -36.57 -4.54
C ASN A 87 5.92 -37.78 -3.64
N ASN A 88 6.35 -37.75 -2.38
CA ASN A 88 5.91 -38.68 -1.33
C ASN A 88 4.48 -38.35 -0.87
N TYR A 89 3.66 -37.80 -1.77
CA TYR A 89 2.27 -37.49 -1.48
C TYR A 89 1.48 -38.79 -1.47
N HIS A 90 1.41 -39.40 -0.28
CA HIS A 90 0.46 -40.45 0.00
C HIS A 90 -0.88 -39.80 0.27
N PHE A 91 -1.80 -39.90 -0.71
CA PHE A 91 -3.19 -39.46 -0.53
C PHE A 91 -3.75 -40.10 0.74
N LEU A 92 -4.16 -39.27 1.70
CA LEU A 92 -4.83 -39.74 2.90
C LEU A 92 -6.11 -40.45 2.47
N SER A 93 -6.26 -41.71 2.89
CA SER A 93 -7.39 -42.58 2.56
C SER A 93 -8.72 -41.84 2.62
N LYS A 94 -9.62 -42.08 1.66
CA LYS A 94 -10.99 -41.55 1.65
C LYS A 94 -11.76 -41.79 2.97
N TYR A 95 -11.30 -42.74 3.78
CA TYR A 95 -11.92 -43.15 5.04
C TYR A 95 -11.28 -42.52 6.29
N GLN A 96 -10.26 -41.68 6.15
CA GLN A 96 -9.64 -41.01 7.28
C GLN A 96 -10.46 -39.79 7.67
N GLN A 97 -11.07 -39.81 8.86
CA GLN A 97 -11.71 -38.63 9.43
C GLN A 97 -10.67 -37.53 9.67
N LEU A 98 -10.82 -36.43 8.94
CA LEU A 98 -9.98 -35.25 9.09
C LEU A 98 -10.44 -34.45 10.31
N HIS A 99 -9.49 -34.00 11.12
CA HIS A 99 -9.70 -33.37 12.43
C HIS A 99 -10.01 -31.86 12.36
N PHE A 100 -10.21 -31.32 11.16
CA PHE A 100 -10.75 -29.97 11.03
C PHE A 100 -12.24 -30.01 11.39
N VAL A 101 -12.51 -29.75 12.68
CA VAL A 101 -13.81 -29.31 13.14
C VAL A 101 -14.15 -28.06 12.34
N LEU A 102 -15.28 -28.10 11.62
CA LEU A 102 -15.85 -26.95 10.93
C LEU A 102 -15.80 -25.75 11.88
N ARG A 103 -14.95 -24.75 11.59
CA ARG A 103 -15.16 -23.42 12.18
C ARG A 103 -16.55 -23.04 11.72
N GLY A 104 -17.47 -22.88 12.67
CA GLY A 104 -18.90 -22.83 12.43
C GLY A 104 -19.28 -21.85 11.33
N PRO A 105 -20.43 -22.06 10.66
CA PRO A 105 -20.88 -21.20 9.58
C PRO A 105 -20.89 -19.74 10.04
N PRO A 106 -20.36 -18.78 9.25
CA PRO A 106 -20.45 -17.37 9.61
C PRO A 106 -21.92 -16.99 9.73
N THR A 107 -22.26 -16.36 10.85
CA THR A 107 -23.59 -15.84 11.17
C THR A 107 -24.02 -14.81 10.13
N CYS A 108 -25.30 -14.88 9.75
CA CYS A 108 -25.96 -14.08 8.71
C CYS A 108 -25.86 -12.57 8.93
#